data_AF-A0A151BQ17-F1
#
_entry.id   AF-A0A151BQ17-F1
#
_cell.length_a   1.000
_cell.length_b   1.000
_cell.length_c   1.000
_cell.angle_alpha   90.00
_cell.angle_beta   90.00
_cell.angle_gamma   90.00
#
_symmetry.space_group_name_H-M   'P 1'
#
loop_
_entity.id
_entity.type
_entity.pdbx_description
1 polymer ?
#
loop_
_entity_poly.entity_id
_entity_poly.type
_entity_poly.pdbx_seq_one_letter_code
_entity_poly.pdbx_strand_id
1 'polypeptide(L)'
;MQMHKDSDDGLFVDDPLKEDAPLALQDNVRYYWLRVKEVAFSIVERVFSSSEHPLMIDKGESWLTVIDLNTINTILIHILREKALERGVLVVGIAKDTSASEFLRAVIPYAKVEGLIPADEKLPNLKHDRAFLTILSGTNPGLFKAPWRTIGYDSCFTTLIQGDGKVPLRAARRAVSLERQFVRGYFQLREFKSDKAVRSPTFLYDRFYNPKTDEKFIAEITVLERGRKAKIYPYWEGAEENPLDSFILCLLSKCDNPEIIEAIGHNQLLYLADKAVKNEIRMMKGLLRGVADLELGSLSRRQKIFTIARRFRDIRKETEGARERAALEEI
;
A
#
# COMPACT_ATOMS: atom_id res chain seq x y z
N MET A 1 29.49 3.53 9.87
CA MET A 1 28.13 4.04 10.15
C MET A 1 28.13 5.53 9.83
N GLN A 2 27.37 6.01 8.86
CA GLN A 2 27.32 7.44 8.54
C GLN A 2 26.07 8.04 9.18
N MET A 3 26.25 8.86 10.22
CA MET A 3 25.14 9.56 10.86
C MET A 3 24.58 10.64 9.92
N HIS A 4 23.25 10.78 9.93
CA HIS A 4 22.58 11.82 9.16
C HIS A 4 22.91 13.19 9.76
N LYS A 5 23.29 14.19 8.94
CA LYS A 5 23.75 15.51 9.43
C LYS A 5 22.75 16.26 10.33
N ASP A 6 21.46 15.91 10.23
CA ASP A 6 20.40 16.47 11.06
C ASP A 6 20.21 15.75 12.41
N SER A 7 21.06 14.78 12.76
CA SER A 7 21.00 14.10 14.07
C SER A 7 21.67 14.86 15.21
N ASP A 8 22.30 16.01 14.91
CA ASP A 8 22.83 17.00 15.86
C ASP A 8 23.67 16.40 17.01
N ASP A 9 24.38 15.30 16.73
CA ASP A 9 25.09 14.45 17.69
C ASP A 9 24.24 13.92 18.87
N GLY A 10 22.91 14.08 18.81
CA GLY A 10 21.96 13.75 19.88
C GLY A 10 21.69 12.25 20.09
N LEU A 11 22.34 11.37 19.33
CA LEU A 11 22.17 9.93 19.49
C LEU A 11 23.16 9.34 20.51
N PHE A 12 24.37 9.91 20.57
CA PHE A 12 25.47 9.42 21.38
C PHE A 12 25.83 10.42 22.48
N VAL A 13 26.41 9.92 23.56
CA VAL A 13 26.91 10.72 24.70
C VAL A 13 28.23 11.40 24.33
N ASP A 14 29.05 10.72 23.52
CA ASP A 14 30.37 11.18 23.07
C ASP A 14 30.43 11.25 21.54
N ASP A 15 31.37 12.06 21.02
CA ASP A 15 31.61 12.21 19.58
C ASP A 15 31.99 10.86 18.95
N PRO A 16 31.15 10.28 18.08
CA PRO A 16 31.39 8.98 17.47
C PRO A 16 32.55 8.98 16.47
N LEU A 17 33.14 10.15 16.17
CA LEU A 17 34.31 10.29 15.29
C LEU A 17 35.65 10.26 16.04
N LYS A 18 35.67 10.20 17.38
CA LYS A 18 36.91 10.00 18.15
C LYS A 18 37.33 8.53 18.10
N GLU A 19 38.53 8.27 17.56
CA GLU A 19 39.17 6.96 17.67
C GLU A 19 39.31 6.58 19.16
N ASP A 20 38.85 5.37 19.51
CA ASP A 20 38.82 4.77 20.86
C ASP A 20 37.79 5.29 21.89
N ALA A 21 36.85 6.17 21.52
CA ALA A 21 35.75 6.53 22.43
C ALA A 21 34.68 5.43 22.51
N PRO A 22 34.24 4.98 23.71
CA PRO A 22 33.16 4.02 23.82
C PRO A 22 31.85 4.63 23.30
N LEU A 23 31.24 3.99 22.30
CA LEU A 23 29.94 4.40 21.76
C LEU A 23 28.84 4.17 22.80
N ALA A 24 28.52 5.20 23.59
CA ALA A 24 27.40 5.21 24.54
C ALA A 24 26.21 5.98 23.96
N LEU A 25 25.02 5.36 23.97
CA LEU A 25 23.77 6.03 23.56
C LEU A 25 23.26 6.94 24.68
N GLN A 26 22.61 8.05 24.31
CA GLN A 26 21.91 8.87 25.30
C GLN A 26 20.77 8.08 25.97
N ASP A 27 20.56 8.29 27.26
CA ASP A 27 19.56 7.55 28.05
C ASP A 27 18.13 7.77 27.55
N ASN A 28 17.81 8.95 27.02
CA ASN A 28 16.51 9.27 26.41
C ASN A 28 16.28 8.51 25.10
N VAL A 29 17.32 8.09 24.38
CA VAL A 29 17.21 7.28 23.14
C VAL A 29 17.27 5.78 23.46
N ARG A 30 17.85 5.41 24.60
CA ARG A 30 17.87 4.03 25.08
C ARG A 30 16.45 3.46 25.14
N TYR A 31 16.24 2.24 24.63
CA TYR A 31 14.92 1.58 24.53
C TYR A 31 13.87 2.29 23.67
N TYR A 32 14.23 3.24 22.82
CA TYR A 32 13.28 3.96 21.96
C TYR A 32 12.34 3.02 21.20
N TRP A 33 12.89 2.00 20.52
CA TRP A 33 12.08 1.06 19.74
C TRP A 33 11.11 0.24 20.59
N LEU A 34 11.50 -0.12 21.82
CA LEU A 34 10.62 -0.82 22.75
C LEU A 34 9.46 0.06 23.17
N ARG A 35 9.72 1.32 23.55
CA ARG A 35 8.66 2.29 23.91
C ARG A 35 7.71 2.55 22.75
N VAL A 36 8.24 2.71 21.55
CA VAL A 36 7.44 2.91 20.33
C VAL A 36 6.54 1.70 20.05
N LYS A 37 7.05 0.47 20.23
CA LYS A 37 6.26 -0.77 20.14
C LYS A 37 5.14 -0.79 21.18
N GLU A 38 5.45 -0.49 22.44
CA GLU A 38 4.47 -0.48 23.53
C GLU A 38 3.33 0.54 23.28
N VAL A 39 3.68 1.75 22.82
CA VAL A 39 2.69 2.77 22.45
C VAL A 39 1.83 2.32 21.26
N ALA A 40 2.43 1.74 20.23
CA ALA A 40 1.65 1.26 19.08
C ALA A 40 0.67 0.15 19.49
N PHE A 41 1.09 -0.80 20.34
CA PHE A 41 0.24 -1.87 20.81
C PHE A 41 -0.86 -1.41 21.78
N SER A 42 -0.59 -0.44 22.65
CA SER A 42 -1.61 0.11 23.55
C SER A 42 -2.74 0.79 22.77
N ILE A 43 -2.43 1.47 21.67
CA ILE A 43 -3.46 2.03 20.79
C ILE A 43 -4.21 0.94 20.04
N VAL A 44 -3.54 -0.11 19.54
CA VAL A 44 -4.21 -1.25 18.90
C VAL A 44 -5.20 -1.93 19.87
N GLU A 45 -4.76 -2.22 21.09
CA GLU A 45 -5.62 -2.80 22.14
C GLU A 45 -6.81 -1.88 22.44
N ARG A 46 -6.58 -0.56 22.52
CA ARG A 46 -7.66 0.41 22.71
C ARG A 46 -8.67 0.39 21.56
N VAL A 47 -8.20 0.39 20.31
CA VAL A 47 -9.06 0.46 19.13
C VAL A 47 -9.89 -0.82 18.96
N PHE A 48 -9.30 -2.00 19.20
CA PHE A 48 -9.92 -3.28 18.87
C PHE A 48 -10.48 -4.04 20.07
N SER A 49 -10.10 -3.70 21.31
CA SER A 49 -10.46 -4.47 22.50
C SER A 49 -11.02 -3.64 23.65
N SER A 50 -10.97 -2.32 23.59
CA SER A 50 -11.55 -1.46 24.64
C SER A 50 -13.05 -1.25 24.45
N SER A 51 -13.75 -1.07 25.56
CA SER A 51 -15.13 -0.55 25.62
C SER A 51 -15.21 0.98 25.54
N GLU A 52 -14.08 1.68 25.66
CA GLU A 52 -14.00 3.14 25.53
C GLU A 52 -14.02 3.58 24.06
N HIS A 53 -14.20 4.89 23.82
CA HIS A 53 -14.19 5.40 22.46
C HIS A 53 -12.81 5.15 21.79
N PRO A 54 -12.73 4.43 20.66
CA PRO A 54 -11.48 3.89 20.11
C PRO A 54 -10.50 4.97 19.63
N LEU A 55 -11.01 6.15 19.28
CA LEU A 55 -10.21 7.27 18.77
C LEU A 55 -9.95 8.37 19.79
N MET A 56 -10.46 8.26 21.01
CA MET A 56 -10.19 9.26 22.06
C MET A 56 -9.17 8.69 23.01
N ILE A 57 -8.15 9.47 23.38
CA ILE A 57 -7.14 9.15 24.39
C ILE A 57 -7.32 10.07 25.61
N ASP A 58 -6.53 9.86 26.66
CA ASP A 58 -6.56 10.66 27.89
C ASP A 58 -7.96 10.77 28.52
N LYS A 59 -8.65 9.63 28.65
CA LYS A 59 -10.02 9.55 29.21
C LYS A 59 -11.05 10.43 28.50
N GLY A 60 -10.82 10.76 27.23
CA GLY A 60 -11.75 11.56 26.44
C GLY A 60 -11.35 13.02 26.24
N GLU A 61 -10.12 13.40 26.57
CA GLU A 61 -9.66 14.79 26.41
C GLU A 61 -9.06 15.06 25.03
N SER A 62 -8.46 14.05 24.39
CA SER A 62 -7.74 14.22 23.14
C SER A 62 -8.20 13.22 22.07
N TRP A 63 -8.21 13.66 20.81
CA TRP A 63 -8.55 12.82 19.66
C TRP A 63 -7.29 12.37 18.93
N LEU A 64 -7.23 11.09 18.58
CA LEU A 64 -6.25 10.60 17.61
C LEU A 64 -6.54 11.23 16.25
N THR A 65 -5.52 11.88 15.70
CA THR A 65 -5.59 12.47 14.38
C THR A 65 -5.24 11.45 13.30
N VAL A 66 -5.51 11.83 12.04
CA VAL A 66 -5.06 11.04 10.88
C VAL A 66 -3.54 10.87 10.86
N ILE A 67 -2.79 11.86 11.34
CA ILE A 67 -1.32 11.79 11.40
C ILE A 67 -0.90 10.74 12.42
N ASP A 68 -1.52 10.72 13.60
CA ASP A 68 -1.21 9.75 14.67
C ASP A 68 -1.48 8.33 14.20
N LEU A 69 -2.65 8.08 13.60
CA LEU A 69 -3.00 6.77 13.06
C LEU A 69 -2.06 6.33 11.94
N ASN A 70 -1.65 7.25 11.04
CA ASN A 70 -0.69 6.93 9.98
C ASN A 70 0.70 6.60 10.54
N THR A 71 1.15 7.33 11.57
CA THR A 71 2.40 7.04 12.28
C THR A 71 2.35 5.65 12.93
N ILE A 72 1.27 5.34 13.66
CA ILE A 72 1.06 4.02 14.27
C ILE A 72 1.05 2.92 13.21
N ASN A 73 0.33 3.11 12.09
CA ASN A 73 0.32 2.15 10.99
C ASN A 73 1.71 1.90 10.42
N THR A 74 2.51 2.96 10.25
CA THR A 74 3.90 2.85 9.77
C THR A 74 4.74 2.02 10.75
N ILE A 75 4.61 2.27 12.05
CA ILE A 75 5.29 1.50 13.10
C ILE A 75 4.86 0.02 13.05
N LEU A 76 3.55 -0.26 12.98
CA LEU A 76 3.02 -1.62 12.92
C LEU A 76 3.51 -2.38 11.69
N ILE A 77 3.64 -1.71 10.54
CA ILE A 77 4.21 -2.28 9.32
C ILE A 77 5.69 -2.66 9.52
N HIS A 78 6.48 -1.81 10.19
CA HIS A 78 7.86 -2.13 10.53
C HIS A 78 7.96 -3.32 11.50
N ILE A 79 7.09 -3.37 12.52
CA ILE A 79 7.02 -4.52 13.46
C ILE A 79 6.63 -5.80 12.71
N LEU A 80 5.68 -5.73 11.77
CA LEU A 80 5.27 -6.86 10.94
C LEU A 80 6.44 -7.36 10.08
N ARG A 81 7.20 -6.44 9.47
CA ARG A 81 8.42 -6.77 8.70
C ARG A 81 9.44 -7.51 9.56
N GLU A 82 9.76 -6.99 10.75
CA GLU A 82 10.68 -7.64 11.68
C GLU A 82 10.24 -9.07 12.01
N LYS A 83 8.99 -9.24 12.46
CA LYS A 83 8.44 -10.55 12.82
C LYS A 83 8.37 -11.51 11.64
N ALA A 84 8.05 -11.02 10.44
CA ALA A 84 7.98 -11.83 9.24
C ALA A 84 9.38 -12.37 8.87
N LEU A 85 10.41 -11.51 8.91
CA LEU A 85 11.78 -11.90 8.64
C LEU A 85 12.33 -12.88 9.68
N GLU A 86 12.12 -12.61 10.97
CA GLU A 86 12.54 -13.49 12.07
C GLU A 86 11.94 -14.90 11.96
N ARG A 87 10.67 -14.99 11.55
CA ARG A 87 9.93 -16.26 11.46
C ARG A 87 10.03 -16.93 10.10
N GLY A 88 10.70 -16.32 9.12
CA GLY A 88 10.75 -16.83 7.75
C GLY A 88 9.37 -16.85 7.07
N VAL A 89 8.47 -15.94 7.44
CA VAL A 89 7.14 -15.81 6.85
C VAL A 89 7.19 -14.84 5.68
N LEU A 90 6.71 -15.29 4.52
CA LEU A 90 6.56 -14.44 3.35
C LEU A 90 5.25 -13.67 3.43
N VAL A 91 5.34 -12.34 3.48
CA VAL A 91 4.19 -11.43 3.41
C VAL A 91 4.17 -10.79 2.03
N VAL A 92 3.04 -10.94 1.33
CA VAL A 92 2.81 -10.38 0.00
C VAL A 92 1.58 -9.49 0.06
N GLY A 93 1.73 -8.20 -0.21
CA GLY A 93 0.62 -7.29 -0.47
C GLY A 93 0.23 -7.35 -1.95
N ILE A 94 -1.07 -7.24 -2.22
CA ILE A 94 -1.61 -7.20 -3.58
C ILE A 94 -2.49 -5.96 -3.71
N ALA A 95 -2.19 -5.11 -4.68
CA ALA A 95 -2.99 -3.93 -5.00
C ALA A 95 -3.71 -4.12 -6.34
N LYS A 96 -5.04 -4.01 -6.30
CA LYS A 96 -5.92 -4.06 -7.47
C LYS A 96 -5.90 -2.75 -8.23
N ASP A 97 -6.51 -1.73 -7.64
CA ASP A 97 -6.68 -0.43 -8.27
C ASP A 97 -5.55 0.47 -7.81
N THR A 98 -4.62 0.74 -8.72
CA THR A 98 -3.48 1.61 -8.45
C THR A 98 -3.42 2.71 -9.49
N SER A 99 -3.30 3.95 -9.02
CA SER A 99 -2.97 5.12 -9.85
C SER A 99 -1.46 5.32 -9.96
N ALA A 100 -0.67 4.34 -9.50
CA ALA A 100 0.78 4.26 -9.64
C ALA A 100 1.25 4.59 -11.06
N SER A 101 2.36 5.32 -11.10
CA SER A 101 3.04 5.74 -12.32
C SER A 101 4.57 5.60 -12.22
N GLU A 102 5.07 5.07 -11.11
CA GLU A 102 6.49 4.88 -10.85
C GLU A 102 7.17 3.96 -11.87
N PHE A 103 6.44 2.98 -12.43
CA PHE A 103 7.02 2.09 -13.43
C PHE A 103 7.36 2.86 -14.69
N LEU A 104 6.40 3.61 -15.23
CA LEU A 104 6.61 4.47 -16.40
C LEU A 104 7.56 5.64 -16.13
N ARG A 105 7.51 6.21 -14.93
CA ARG A 105 8.18 7.47 -14.60
C ARG A 105 9.61 7.29 -14.11
N ALA A 106 9.96 6.12 -13.55
CA ALA A 106 11.28 5.86 -12.96
C ALA A 106 11.86 4.51 -13.39
N VAL A 107 11.08 3.41 -13.32
CA VAL A 107 11.60 2.06 -13.61
C VAL A 107 12.02 1.92 -15.08
N ILE A 108 11.14 2.27 -16.04
CA ILE A 108 11.47 2.19 -17.46
C ILE A 108 12.60 3.16 -17.84
N PRO A 109 12.59 4.45 -17.42
CA PRO A 109 13.72 5.33 -17.66
C PRO A 109 15.05 4.78 -17.14
N TYR A 110 15.06 4.14 -15.97
CA TYR A 110 16.28 3.52 -15.44
C TYR A 110 16.66 2.26 -16.21
N ALA A 111 15.70 1.39 -16.55
CA ALA A 111 15.91 0.21 -17.38
C ALA A 111 16.51 0.55 -18.76
N LYS A 112 16.19 1.72 -19.33
CA LYS A 112 16.85 2.23 -20.55
C LYS A 112 18.31 2.61 -20.35
N VAL A 113 18.64 3.21 -19.21
CA VAL A 113 20.03 3.54 -18.86
C VAL A 113 20.86 2.28 -18.66
N GLU A 114 20.27 1.25 -18.04
CA GLU A 114 20.87 -0.07 -17.85
C GLU A 114 20.90 -0.92 -19.14
N GLY A 115 20.36 -0.42 -20.26
CA GLY A 115 20.34 -1.15 -21.53
C GLY A 115 19.37 -2.34 -21.60
N LEU A 116 18.46 -2.49 -20.63
CA LEU A 116 17.41 -3.51 -20.65
C LEU A 116 16.31 -3.20 -21.66
N ILE A 117 16.12 -1.90 -21.95
CA ILE A 117 15.16 -1.39 -22.93
C ILE A 117 15.93 -0.47 -23.89
N PRO A 118 15.69 -0.54 -25.21
CA PRO A 118 16.29 0.38 -26.16
C PRO A 118 16.06 1.86 -25.77
N ALA A 119 17.11 2.67 -25.85
CA ALA A 119 17.07 4.06 -25.37
C ALA A 119 16.06 4.92 -26.15
N ASP A 120 15.93 4.67 -27.45
CA ASP A 120 15.09 5.35 -28.43
C ASP A 120 13.62 4.92 -28.42
N GLU A 121 13.27 3.85 -27.68
CA GLU A 121 11.92 3.30 -27.61
C GLU A 121 10.92 4.35 -27.07
N LYS A 122 9.89 4.70 -27.82
CA LYS A 122 8.93 5.72 -27.37
C LYS A 122 7.80 5.08 -26.58
N LEU A 123 7.67 5.48 -25.32
CA LEU A 123 6.53 5.05 -24.50
C LEU A 123 5.25 5.78 -24.95
N PRO A 124 4.10 5.07 -24.99
CA PRO A 124 2.81 5.71 -25.21
C PRO A 124 2.52 6.68 -24.07
N ASN A 125 1.77 7.76 -24.37
CA ASN A 125 1.39 8.78 -23.39
C ASN A 125 0.27 8.28 -22.46
N LEU A 126 0.58 7.27 -21.65
CA LEU A 126 -0.28 6.73 -20.61
C LEU A 126 0.22 7.20 -19.25
N LYS A 127 -0.72 7.52 -18.36
CA LYS A 127 -0.40 8.07 -17.03
C LYS A 127 -0.37 7.02 -15.92
N HIS A 128 -0.77 5.78 -16.20
CA HIS A 128 -0.97 4.75 -15.18
C HIS A 128 -0.31 3.44 -15.61
N ASP A 129 0.52 2.90 -14.71
CA ASP A 129 1.33 1.70 -14.97
C ASP A 129 0.45 0.49 -15.30
N ARG A 130 -0.63 0.28 -14.53
CA ARG A 130 -1.58 -0.81 -14.78
C ARG A 130 -2.21 -0.74 -16.17
N ALA A 131 -2.62 0.45 -16.60
CA ALA A 131 -3.23 0.63 -17.91
C ALA A 131 -2.20 0.36 -19.01
N PHE A 132 -0.99 0.91 -18.86
CA PHE A 132 0.12 0.68 -19.78
C PHE A 132 0.46 -0.81 -19.93
N LEU A 133 0.71 -1.51 -18.82
CA LEU A 133 1.09 -2.92 -18.83
C LEU A 133 -0.04 -3.82 -19.36
N THR A 134 -1.29 -3.51 -19.00
CA THR A 134 -2.44 -4.28 -19.50
C THR A 134 -2.59 -4.12 -21.02
N ILE A 135 -2.47 -2.88 -21.54
CA ILE A 135 -2.51 -2.62 -22.98
C ILE A 135 -1.32 -3.28 -23.68
N LEU A 136 -0.10 -3.11 -23.15
CA LEU A 136 1.12 -3.68 -23.72
C LEU A 136 1.02 -5.20 -23.87
N SER A 137 0.52 -5.88 -22.84
CA SER A 137 0.30 -7.34 -22.86
C SER A 137 -0.81 -7.75 -23.84
N GLY A 138 -1.90 -7.00 -23.93
CA GLY A 138 -3.04 -7.31 -24.80
C GLY A 138 -2.78 -7.05 -26.29
N THR A 139 -2.00 -6.02 -26.62
CA THR A 139 -1.63 -5.71 -28.02
C THR A 139 -0.52 -6.60 -28.55
N ASN A 140 0.23 -7.27 -27.66
CA ASN A 140 1.34 -8.15 -28.02
C ASN A 140 1.15 -9.58 -27.48
N PRO A 141 0.06 -10.28 -27.86
CA PRO A 141 -0.29 -11.55 -27.22
C PRO A 141 0.70 -12.68 -27.49
N GLY A 142 1.51 -12.57 -28.54
CA GLY A 142 2.59 -13.53 -28.84
C GLY A 142 3.83 -13.37 -27.95
N LEU A 143 4.08 -12.16 -27.43
CA LEU A 143 5.27 -11.86 -26.61
C LEU A 143 5.03 -12.12 -25.13
N PHE A 144 3.82 -11.87 -24.64
CA PHE A 144 3.46 -12.04 -23.23
C PHE A 144 2.53 -13.23 -23.07
N LYS A 145 2.97 -14.30 -22.39
CA LYS A 145 2.13 -15.44 -22.00
C LYS A 145 1.81 -15.35 -20.52
N ALA A 146 0.53 -15.39 -20.17
CA ALA A 146 0.14 -15.42 -18.75
C ALA A 146 0.37 -16.83 -18.14
N PRO A 147 0.80 -16.94 -16.87
CA PRO A 147 1.12 -15.84 -15.96
C PRO A 147 2.49 -15.22 -16.25
N TRP A 148 2.62 -13.91 -16.10
CA TRP A 148 3.89 -13.18 -16.21
C TRP A 148 4.00 -12.09 -15.14
N ARG A 149 5.23 -11.64 -14.88
CA ARG A 149 5.54 -10.50 -14.01
C ARG A 149 6.54 -9.55 -14.65
N THR A 150 6.58 -8.30 -14.18
CA THR A 150 7.67 -7.38 -14.50
C THR A 150 8.91 -7.70 -13.67
N ILE A 151 10.02 -7.04 -14.00
CA ILE A 151 11.15 -6.91 -13.08
C ILE A 151 10.68 -6.30 -11.75
N GLY A 152 11.28 -6.75 -10.66
CA GLY A 152 11.13 -6.25 -9.33
C GLY A 152 12.03 -5.04 -9.09
N TYR A 153 11.52 -4.09 -8.32
CA TYR A 153 12.23 -2.85 -7.99
C TYR A 153 11.87 -2.38 -6.58
N ASP A 154 12.76 -1.58 -5.99
CA ASP A 154 12.55 -1.04 -4.65
C ASP A 154 11.39 -0.05 -4.59
N SER A 155 10.66 -0.05 -3.48
CA SER A 155 9.69 0.99 -3.14
C SER A 155 10.23 2.42 -3.22
N CYS A 156 11.54 2.65 -3.09
CA CYS A 156 12.10 4.00 -3.19
C CYS A 156 11.85 4.67 -4.56
N PHE A 157 11.66 3.87 -5.63
CA PHE A 157 11.31 4.36 -6.96
C PHE A 157 9.98 5.13 -7.02
N THR A 158 9.10 4.96 -6.02
CA THR A 158 7.87 5.75 -5.90
C THR A 158 8.13 7.25 -5.77
N THR A 159 9.28 7.62 -5.21
CA THR A 159 9.72 9.01 -5.03
C THR A 159 10.68 9.47 -6.12
N LEU A 160 11.00 8.62 -7.10
CA LEU A 160 11.90 8.93 -8.21
C LEU A 160 11.15 9.23 -9.50
N ILE A 161 11.80 10.01 -10.36
CA ILE A 161 11.43 10.30 -11.75
C ILE A 161 12.67 10.33 -12.63
N GLN A 162 12.48 10.26 -13.95
CA GLN A 162 13.56 10.45 -14.92
C GLN A 162 14.37 11.73 -14.64
N GLY A 163 15.70 11.57 -14.64
CA GLY A 163 16.66 12.65 -14.44
C GLY A 163 16.89 13.50 -15.69
N ASP A 164 18.03 14.20 -15.71
CA ASP A 164 18.38 15.20 -16.73
C ASP A 164 19.27 14.64 -17.87
N GLY A 165 19.47 13.33 -17.92
CA GLY A 165 20.34 12.64 -18.88
C GLY A 165 21.79 12.50 -18.45
N LYS A 166 22.28 13.34 -17.52
CA LYS A 166 23.60 13.14 -16.86
C LYS A 166 23.47 12.27 -15.62
N VAL A 167 22.34 12.39 -14.93
CA VAL A 167 21.97 11.54 -13.80
C VAL A 167 20.70 10.78 -14.19
N PRO A 168 20.64 9.45 -14.01
CA PRO A 168 19.52 8.64 -14.51
C PRO A 168 18.18 9.01 -13.87
N LEU A 169 18.18 9.30 -12.58
CA LEU A 169 16.97 9.55 -11.79
C LEU A 169 17.11 10.78 -10.89
N ARG A 170 15.97 11.39 -10.53
CA ARG A 170 15.88 12.49 -9.58
C ARG A 170 14.69 12.33 -8.64
N ALA A 171 14.78 12.91 -7.45
CA ALA A 171 13.69 12.92 -6.49
C ALA A 171 12.52 13.80 -6.97
N ALA A 172 11.32 13.22 -7.07
CA ALA A 172 10.09 13.90 -7.44
C ALA A 172 9.72 15.01 -6.44
N ARG A 173 9.89 14.72 -5.15
CA ARG A 173 9.53 15.58 -4.01
C ARG A 173 10.73 16.00 -3.19
N ARG A 174 11.85 16.29 -3.87
CA ARG A 174 13.14 16.70 -3.30
C ARG A 174 13.86 15.69 -2.41
N ALA A 175 13.18 14.66 -1.89
CA ALA A 175 13.76 13.60 -1.10
C ALA A 175 13.47 12.22 -1.71
N VAL A 176 14.41 11.30 -1.55
CA VAL A 176 14.23 9.88 -1.88
C VAL A 176 13.78 9.16 -0.61
N SER A 177 12.76 8.31 -0.72
CA SER A 177 12.32 7.50 0.43
C SER A 177 13.32 6.38 0.74
N LEU A 178 13.19 5.82 1.95
CA LEU A 178 14.05 4.74 2.42
C LEU A 178 14.13 3.56 1.44
N GLU A 179 15.35 3.08 1.24
CA GLU A 179 15.67 1.89 0.45
C GLU A 179 15.37 0.61 1.24
N ARG A 180 15.26 -0.52 0.53
CA ARG A 180 15.26 -1.88 1.08
C ARG A 180 14.16 -2.12 2.12
N GLN A 181 13.04 -1.42 1.95
CA GLN A 181 11.83 -1.63 2.75
C GLN A 181 10.94 -2.66 2.07
N PHE A 182 10.54 -2.38 0.83
CA PHE A 182 9.69 -3.24 0.03
C PHE A 182 10.25 -3.44 -1.37
N VAL A 183 10.06 -4.65 -1.89
CA VAL A 183 10.21 -4.97 -3.30
C VAL A 183 8.83 -4.96 -3.93
N ARG A 184 8.70 -4.35 -5.11
CA ARG A 184 7.44 -4.19 -5.82
C ARG A 184 7.59 -4.72 -7.24
N GLY A 185 6.50 -5.24 -7.79
CA GLY A 185 6.43 -5.71 -9.16
C GLY A 185 5.00 -5.84 -9.64
N TYR A 186 4.81 -5.84 -10.95
CA TYR A 186 3.50 -6.07 -11.55
C TYR A 186 3.38 -7.49 -12.07
N PHE A 187 2.16 -8.01 -12.13
CA PHE A 187 1.87 -9.34 -12.65
C PHE A 187 0.49 -9.43 -13.31
N GLN A 188 0.33 -10.40 -14.20
CA GLN A 188 -0.94 -10.74 -14.83
C GLN A 188 -1.07 -12.26 -14.84
N LEU A 189 -2.25 -12.77 -14.47
CA LEU A 189 -2.47 -14.21 -14.27
C LEU A 189 -3.23 -14.89 -15.41
N ARG A 190 -4.12 -14.17 -16.10
CA ARG A 190 -5.06 -14.79 -17.06
C ARG A 190 -4.92 -14.23 -18.47
N GLU A 191 -4.98 -15.15 -19.43
CA GLU A 191 -5.31 -14.89 -20.84
C GLU A 191 -6.46 -15.81 -21.25
N PHE A 192 -7.35 -15.33 -22.12
CA PHE A 192 -8.46 -16.15 -22.61
C PHE A 192 -7.99 -17.09 -23.73
N LYS A 193 -8.45 -18.34 -23.70
CA LYS A 193 -8.08 -19.34 -24.72
C LYS A 193 -8.67 -19.02 -26.09
N SER A 194 -9.88 -18.46 -26.13
CA SER A 194 -10.60 -18.12 -27.36
C SER A 194 -10.06 -16.84 -28.03
N ASP A 195 -9.63 -15.88 -27.23
CA ASP A 195 -9.00 -14.64 -27.69
C ASP A 195 -7.87 -14.25 -26.74
N LYS A 196 -6.63 -14.46 -27.18
CA LYS A 196 -5.44 -14.18 -26.38
C LYS A 196 -5.22 -12.69 -26.13
N ALA A 197 -5.89 -11.79 -26.85
CA ALA A 197 -5.85 -10.36 -26.58
C ALA A 197 -6.72 -9.97 -25.37
N VAL A 198 -7.74 -10.78 -25.05
CA VAL A 198 -8.57 -10.60 -23.85
C VAL A 198 -7.86 -11.22 -22.65
N ARG A 199 -7.54 -10.38 -21.65
CA ARG A 199 -6.68 -10.73 -20.52
C ARG A 199 -7.19 -10.13 -19.23
N SER A 200 -6.78 -10.68 -18.08
CA SER A 200 -7.02 -10.02 -16.80
C SER A 200 -6.27 -8.69 -16.74
N PRO A 201 -6.72 -7.71 -15.94
CA PRO A 201 -5.89 -6.54 -15.66
C PRO A 201 -4.55 -6.93 -15.04
N THR A 202 -3.57 -6.05 -15.17
CA THR A 202 -2.32 -6.17 -14.42
C THR A 202 -2.53 -5.75 -12.97
N PHE A 203 -1.96 -6.50 -12.03
CA PHE A 203 -1.97 -6.22 -10.60
C PHE A 203 -0.58 -5.83 -10.13
N LEU A 204 -0.50 -5.10 -9.04
CA LEU A 204 0.76 -4.83 -8.35
C LEU A 204 0.86 -5.76 -7.15
N TYR A 205 2.02 -6.36 -6.94
CA TYR A 205 2.37 -6.95 -5.66
C TYR A 205 3.51 -6.16 -5.00
N ASP A 206 3.53 -6.21 -3.68
CA ASP A 206 4.68 -5.83 -2.88
C ASP A 206 5.01 -6.92 -1.86
N ARG A 207 6.25 -6.92 -1.41
CA ARG A 207 6.73 -7.81 -0.35
C ARG A 207 7.80 -7.09 0.45
N PHE A 208 8.04 -7.53 1.67
CA PHE A 208 9.20 -7.05 2.40
C PHE A 208 10.49 -7.46 1.70
N TYR A 209 11.48 -6.56 1.72
CA TYR A 209 12.85 -6.89 1.35
C TYR A 209 13.40 -7.99 2.26
N ASN A 210 13.96 -9.04 1.68
CA ASN A 210 14.56 -10.17 2.36
C ASN A 210 16.07 -10.21 2.09
N PRO A 211 16.91 -9.83 3.07
CA PRO A 211 18.36 -9.80 2.88
C PRO A 211 18.95 -11.11 2.33
N LYS A 212 18.42 -12.27 2.74
CA LYS A 212 18.95 -13.58 2.32
C LYS A 212 18.84 -13.83 0.82
N THR A 213 17.82 -13.28 0.16
CA THR A 213 17.56 -13.51 -1.27
C THR A 213 17.87 -12.28 -2.12
N ASP A 214 17.72 -11.09 -1.55
CA ASP A 214 17.67 -9.83 -2.28
C ASP A 214 18.98 -9.06 -2.26
N GLU A 215 19.93 -9.40 -1.37
CA GLU A 215 21.19 -8.67 -1.22
C GLU A 215 22.07 -8.72 -2.48
N LYS A 216 21.96 -9.79 -3.27
CA LYS A 216 22.64 -9.89 -4.57
C LYS A 216 22.11 -8.94 -5.66
N PHE A 217 20.93 -8.36 -5.45
CA PHE A 217 20.25 -7.46 -6.39
C PHE A 217 20.34 -5.99 -5.96
N ILE A 218 21.29 -5.64 -5.09
CA ILE A 218 21.51 -4.24 -4.71
C ILE A 218 22.27 -3.54 -5.84
N ALA A 219 21.69 -2.47 -6.38
CA ALA A 219 22.31 -1.62 -7.37
C ALA A 219 22.80 -0.31 -6.75
N GLU A 220 23.97 0.19 -7.15
CA GLU A 220 24.41 1.54 -6.81
C GLU A 220 23.87 2.52 -7.85
N ILE A 221 22.95 3.40 -7.46
CA ILE A 221 22.34 4.39 -8.36
C ILE A 221 22.69 5.79 -7.91
N THR A 222 23.24 6.60 -8.82
CA THR A 222 23.39 8.04 -8.59
C THR A 222 22.08 8.75 -8.92
N VAL A 223 21.56 9.55 -7.99
CA VAL A 223 20.31 10.30 -8.12
C VAL A 223 20.49 11.78 -7.79
N LEU A 224 19.63 12.63 -8.35
CA LEU A 224 19.55 14.04 -7.93
C LEU A 224 18.54 14.21 -6.79
N GLU A 225 19.03 14.56 -5.62
CA GLU A 225 18.25 14.82 -4.41
C GLU A 225 18.55 16.23 -3.89
N ARG A 226 17.51 17.04 -3.67
CA ARG A 226 17.65 18.48 -3.30
C ARG A 226 18.66 19.26 -4.17
N GLY A 227 18.77 18.92 -5.45
CA GLY A 227 19.70 19.55 -6.41
C GLY A 227 21.16 19.09 -6.28
N ARG A 228 21.45 18.08 -5.46
CA ARG A 228 22.79 17.49 -5.29
C ARG A 228 22.78 16.03 -5.75
N LYS A 229 23.94 15.53 -6.18
CA LYS A 229 24.11 14.10 -6.46
C LYS A 229 24.18 13.34 -5.14
N ALA A 230 23.35 12.32 -4.99
CA ALA A 230 23.37 11.37 -3.90
C ALA A 230 23.49 9.95 -4.48
N LYS A 231 24.12 9.04 -3.75
CA LYS A 231 24.14 7.62 -4.08
C LYS A 231 23.09 6.92 -3.23
N ILE A 232 22.29 6.08 -3.87
CA ILE A 232 21.33 5.20 -3.19
C ILE A 232 21.66 3.75 -3.53
N TYR A 233 21.25 2.83 -2.64
CA TYR A 233 21.48 1.39 -2.78
C TYR A 233 20.18 0.59 -2.75
N PRO A 234 19.27 0.81 -3.71
CA PRO A 234 17.99 0.11 -3.77
C PRO A 234 18.11 -1.32 -4.27
N TYR A 235 17.05 -2.10 -4.02
CA TYR A 235 16.80 -3.33 -4.76
C TYR A 235 16.47 -3.05 -6.24
N TRP A 236 17.17 -3.72 -7.15
CA TRP A 236 16.92 -3.70 -8.58
C TRP A 236 17.17 -5.08 -9.17
N GLU A 237 16.12 -5.74 -9.65
CA GLU A 237 16.24 -7.11 -10.18
C GLU A 237 17.07 -7.17 -11.49
N GLY A 238 16.95 -6.15 -12.35
CA GLY A 238 17.71 -6.08 -13.59
C GLY A 238 17.32 -7.17 -14.60
N ALA A 239 18.33 -7.78 -15.24
CA ALA A 239 18.15 -8.86 -16.21
C ALA A 239 18.08 -10.26 -15.57
N GLU A 240 18.57 -10.39 -14.34
CA GLU A 240 18.51 -11.64 -13.59
C GLU A 240 17.12 -11.88 -13.01
N GLU A 241 16.80 -13.13 -12.68
CA GLU A 241 15.51 -13.48 -12.08
C GLU A 241 15.67 -13.79 -10.58
N ASN A 242 14.91 -13.10 -9.74
CA ASN A 242 14.84 -13.35 -8.31
C ASN A 242 13.94 -14.56 -8.05
N PRO A 243 14.48 -15.64 -7.44
CA PRO A 243 13.71 -16.85 -7.19
C PRO A 243 12.53 -16.64 -6.24
N LEU A 244 12.61 -15.66 -5.32
CA LEU A 244 11.52 -15.34 -4.41
C LEU A 244 10.34 -14.69 -5.15
N ASP A 245 10.62 -13.76 -6.06
CA ASP A 245 9.59 -13.11 -6.88
C ASP A 245 8.93 -14.09 -7.86
N SER A 246 9.70 -15.02 -8.42
CA SER A 246 9.17 -16.09 -9.28
C SER A 246 8.36 -17.11 -8.49
N PHE A 247 8.77 -17.43 -7.27
CA PHE A 247 7.97 -18.24 -6.35
C PHE A 247 6.64 -17.55 -6.00
N ILE A 248 6.63 -16.24 -5.77
CA ILE A 248 5.40 -15.46 -5.55
C ILE A 248 4.47 -15.55 -6.75
N LEU A 249 4.98 -15.36 -7.98
CA LEU A 249 4.17 -15.51 -9.19
C LEU A 249 3.56 -16.91 -9.28
N CYS A 250 4.35 -17.95 -8.99
CA CYS A 250 3.87 -19.32 -8.95
C CYS A 250 2.74 -19.49 -7.91
N LEU A 251 2.93 -19.01 -6.69
CA LEU A 251 1.92 -19.08 -5.62
C LEU A 251 0.62 -18.36 -6.03
N LEU A 252 0.73 -17.12 -6.53
CA LEU A 252 -0.42 -16.33 -6.98
C LEU A 252 -1.18 -17.00 -8.12
N SER A 253 -0.47 -17.66 -9.04
CA SER A 253 -1.07 -18.41 -10.14
C SER A 253 -1.85 -19.64 -9.64
N LYS A 254 -1.39 -20.31 -8.57
CA LYS A 254 -2.08 -21.46 -7.96
C LYS A 254 -3.28 -21.05 -7.13
N CYS A 255 -3.27 -19.82 -6.60
CA CYS A 255 -4.42 -19.27 -5.90
C CYS A 255 -5.49 -18.73 -6.85
N ASP A 256 -5.26 -18.69 -8.15
CA ASP A 256 -6.22 -18.17 -9.11
C ASP A 256 -7.31 -19.21 -9.45
N ASN A 257 -8.57 -18.78 -9.56
CA ASN A 257 -9.66 -19.62 -10.03
C ASN A 257 -10.27 -19.05 -11.33
N PRO A 258 -9.94 -19.62 -12.50
CA PRO A 258 -10.42 -19.12 -13.79
C PRO A 258 -11.92 -19.33 -14.03
N GLU A 259 -12.58 -20.21 -13.25
CA GLU A 259 -14.02 -20.48 -13.38
C GLU A 259 -14.90 -19.33 -12.87
N ILE A 260 -14.34 -18.48 -12.00
CA ILE A 260 -15.03 -17.31 -11.47
C ILE A 260 -14.70 -16.11 -12.34
N ILE A 261 -15.63 -15.73 -13.21
CA ILE A 261 -15.50 -14.60 -14.15
C ILE A 261 -15.39 -13.28 -13.39
N GLU A 262 -16.09 -13.12 -12.27
CA GLU A 262 -16.01 -11.93 -11.42
C GLU A 262 -14.62 -11.76 -10.78
N ALA A 263 -13.87 -12.87 -10.66
CA ALA A 263 -12.50 -12.86 -10.20
C ALA A 263 -11.51 -12.49 -11.31
N ILE A 264 -11.90 -12.27 -12.57
CA ILE A 264 -10.96 -11.80 -13.62
C ILE A 264 -10.34 -10.46 -13.24
N GLY A 265 -11.10 -9.60 -12.55
CA GLY A 265 -10.62 -8.32 -12.04
C GLY A 265 -9.83 -8.40 -10.73
N HIS A 266 -9.54 -9.60 -10.22
CA HIS A 266 -8.92 -9.83 -8.92
C HIS A 266 -7.97 -11.06 -8.97
N ASN A 267 -7.09 -11.20 -7.98
CA ASN A 267 -6.70 -12.56 -7.58
C ASN A 267 -7.85 -13.13 -6.72
N GLN A 268 -8.11 -14.45 -6.75
CA GLN A 268 -9.19 -15.06 -5.95
C GLN A 268 -9.14 -14.68 -4.47
N LEU A 269 -7.94 -14.64 -3.88
CA LEU A 269 -7.76 -14.26 -2.47
C LEU A 269 -8.22 -12.83 -2.22
N LEU A 270 -7.88 -11.92 -3.15
CA LEU A 270 -8.29 -10.52 -3.07
C LEU A 270 -9.79 -10.35 -3.27
N TYR A 271 -10.40 -11.15 -4.14
CA TYR A 271 -11.85 -11.16 -4.33
C TYR A 271 -12.60 -11.60 -3.06
N LEU A 272 -12.12 -12.66 -2.40
CA LEU A 272 -12.70 -13.14 -1.15
C LEU A 272 -12.57 -12.09 -0.03
N ALA A 273 -11.40 -11.47 0.09
CA ALA A 273 -11.15 -10.40 1.06
C ALA A 273 -12.05 -9.17 0.82
N ASP A 274 -12.13 -8.69 -0.43
CA ASP A 274 -12.97 -7.54 -0.80
C ASP A 274 -14.46 -7.82 -0.52
N LYS A 275 -14.94 -9.04 -0.82
CA LYS A 275 -16.32 -9.44 -0.50
C LYS A 275 -16.59 -9.49 1.01
N ALA A 276 -15.66 -10.03 1.79
CA ALA A 276 -15.79 -10.10 3.24
C ALA A 276 -15.92 -8.69 3.84
N VAL A 277 -14.99 -7.79 3.50
CA VAL A 277 -15.00 -6.40 4.00
C VAL A 277 -16.24 -5.64 3.55
N LYS A 278 -16.67 -5.77 2.29
CA LYS A 278 -17.91 -5.14 1.81
C LYS A 278 -19.14 -5.62 2.57
N ASN A 279 -19.20 -6.90 2.92
CA ASN A 279 -20.28 -7.44 3.72
C ASN A 279 -20.29 -6.86 5.13
N GLU A 280 -19.13 -6.78 5.80
CA GLU A 280 -19.00 -6.17 7.13
C GLU A 280 -19.39 -4.69 7.13
N ILE A 281 -18.89 -3.91 6.18
CA ILE A 281 -19.26 -2.48 6.03
C ILE A 281 -20.76 -2.33 5.82
N ARG A 282 -21.38 -3.19 5.01
CA ARG A 282 -22.82 -3.15 4.77
C ARG A 282 -23.61 -3.42 6.06
N MET A 283 -23.18 -4.39 6.87
CA MET A 283 -23.81 -4.69 8.17
C MET A 283 -23.63 -3.52 9.14
N MET A 284 -22.42 -2.99 9.30
CA MET A 284 -22.13 -1.84 10.17
C MET A 284 -22.91 -0.58 9.78
N LYS A 285 -23.00 -0.27 8.48
CA LYS A 285 -23.82 0.86 8.01
C LYS A 285 -25.30 0.68 8.38
N GLY A 286 -25.82 -0.54 8.29
CA GLY A 286 -27.19 -0.86 8.73
C GLY A 286 -27.39 -0.62 10.22
N LEU A 287 -26.46 -1.11 11.05
CA LEU A 287 -26.49 -0.93 12.50
C LEU A 287 -26.37 0.54 12.91
N LEU A 288 -25.38 1.26 12.38
CA LEU A 288 -25.17 2.69 12.66
C LEU A 288 -26.38 3.52 12.27
N ARG A 289 -27.00 3.22 11.13
CA ARG A 289 -28.24 3.89 10.72
C ARG A 289 -29.38 3.59 11.69
N GLY A 290 -29.53 2.34 12.12
CA GLY A 290 -30.55 1.96 13.12
C GLY A 290 -30.35 2.66 14.46
N VAL A 291 -29.11 2.72 14.98
CA VAL A 291 -28.79 3.44 16.22
C VAL A 291 -29.01 4.94 16.07
N ALA A 292 -28.54 5.53 14.96
CA ALA A 292 -28.76 6.94 14.68
C ALA A 292 -30.25 7.27 14.56
N ASP A 293 -31.05 6.43 13.88
CA ASP A 293 -32.49 6.63 13.77
C ASP A 293 -33.21 6.45 15.11
N LEU A 294 -32.73 5.58 16.01
CA LEU A 294 -33.28 5.40 17.36
C LEU A 294 -33.00 6.63 18.25
N GLU A 295 -31.74 7.06 18.30
CA GLU A 295 -31.29 8.20 19.11
C GLU A 295 -31.82 9.53 18.56
N LEU A 296 -31.62 9.80 17.27
CA LEU A 296 -32.10 11.02 16.61
C LEU A 296 -33.62 11.00 16.41
N GLY A 297 -34.23 9.84 16.25
CA GLY A 297 -35.70 9.69 16.22
C GLY A 297 -36.34 10.09 17.55
N SER A 298 -35.74 9.68 18.67
CA SER A 298 -36.21 10.07 20.00
C SER A 298 -36.05 11.58 20.25
N LEU A 299 -34.91 12.16 19.84
CA LEU A 299 -34.61 13.59 19.97
C LEU A 299 -35.49 14.45 19.05
N SER A 300 -35.69 14.03 17.80
CA SER A 300 -36.55 14.73 16.83
C SER A 300 -38.03 14.70 17.25
N ARG A 301 -38.52 13.61 17.86
CA ARG A 301 -39.85 13.56 18.51
C ARG A 301 -39.96 14.50 19.69
N ARG A 302 -38.96 14.48 20.58
CA ARG A 302 -38.96 15.34 21.79
C ARG A 302 -38.89 16.83 21.47
N GLN A 303 -38.12 17.22 20.45
CA GLN A 303 -37.90 18.62 20.09
C GLN A 303 -38.81 19.14 18.96
N LYS A 304 -39.69 18.31 18.38
CA LYS A 304 -40.58 18.65 17.25
C LYS A 304 -39.84 19.21 16.01
N ILE A 305 -38.59 18.79 15.77
CA ILE A 305 -37.71 19.33 14.69
C ILE A 305 -37.90 18.58 13.35
N PHE A 306 -38.87 17.67 13.26
CA PHE A 306 -39.06 16.78 12.10
C PHE A 306 -39.10 17.46 10.72
N THR A 307 -39.64 18.67 10.64
CA THR A 307 -39.80 19.42 9.40
C THR A 307 -38.57 20.21 8.97
N ILE A 308 -37.59 20.42 9.86
CA ILE A 308 -36.42 21.27 9.59
C ILE A 308 -35.18 20.44 9.20
N ALA A 309 -35.00 19.26 9.80
CA ALA A 309 -33.78 18.46 9.64
C ALA A 309 -33.85 17.38 8.53
N ARG A 310 -35.04 16.97 8.10
CA ARG A 310 -35.22 15.94 7.07
C ARG A 310 -35.65 16.55 5.73
N ARG A 311 -35.08 16.06 4.62
CA ARG A 311 -35.56 16.41 3.29
C ARG A 311 -36.95 15.79 3.10
N PHE A 312 -37.92 16.56 2.60
CA PHE A 312 -39.29 16.09 2.32
C PHE A 312 -39.37 14.80 1.50
N ARG A 313 -38.35 14.53 0.67
CA ARG A 313 -38.23 13.30 -0.13
C ARG A 313 -38.10 12.04 0.73
N ASP A 314 -37.37 12.11 1.84
CA ASP A 314 -37.15 10.97 2.73
C ASP A 314 -38.40 10.67 3.55
N ILE A 315 -39.11 11.73 3.99
CA ILE A 315 -40.40 11.62 4.69
C ILE A 315 -41.44 10.93 3.79
N ARG A 316 -41.55 11.35 2.53
CA ARG A 316 -42.47 10.72 1.55
C ARG A 316 -42.18 9.24 1.34
N LYS A 317 -40.90 8.88 1.16
CA LYS A 317 -40.51 7.49 0.94
C LYS A 317 -40.86 6.59 2.14
N GLU A 318 -40.75 7.12 3.35
CA GLU A 318 -41.12 6.42 4.58
C GLU A 318 -42.65 6.29 4.74
N THR A 319 -43.41 7.33 4.37
CA THR A 319 -44.89 7.27 4.40
C THR A 319 -45.46 6.37 3.32
N GLU A 320 -44.90 6.40 2.11
CA GLU A 320 -45.29 5.51 1.01
C GLU A 320 -44.95 4.05 1.35
N GLY A 321 -43.73 3.77 1.86
CA GLY A 321 -43.34 2.43 2.28
C GLY A 321 -44.08 1.90 3.52
N ALA A 322 -44.66 2.78 4.35
CA ALA A 322 -45.57 2.39 5.42
C ALA A 322 -46.98 2.08 4.90
N ARG A 323 -47.46 2.82 3.90
CA ARG A 323 -48.74 2.54 3.21
C ARG A 323 -48.71 1.24 2.43
N GLU A 324 -47.61 0.95 1.73
CA GLU A 324 -47.43 -0.33 1.02
C GLU A 324 -47.44 -1.51 1.99
N ARG A 325 -46.80 -1.37 3.16
CA ARG A 325 -46.82 -2.41 4.19
C ARG A 325 -48.20 -2.62 4.82
N ALA A 326 -48.92 -1.53 5.12
CA ALA A 326 -50.30 -1.63 5.61
C ALA A 326 -51.24 -2.25 4.57
N ALA A 327 -51.07 -1.93 3.28
CA ALA A 327 -51.86 -2.51 2.20
C ALA A 327 -51.55 -4.00 1.95
N LEU A 328 -50.34 -4.46 2.30
CA LEU A 328 -49.95 -5.88 2.26
C LEU A 328 -50.44 -6.68 3.47
N GLU A 329 -50.75 -6.02 4.59
CA GLU A 329 -51.30 -6.64 5.80
C GLU A 329 -52.84 -6.76 5.77
N GLU A 330 -53.51 -6.09 4.82
CA GLU A 330 -54.97 -6.17 4.59
C GLU A 330 -55.37 -7.23 3.53
N ILE A 331 -54.44 -8.06 3.06
CA ILE A 331 -54.68 -9.22 2.15
C ILE A 331 -54.45 -10.53 2.90
#